data_AF-A0AAX4HSK8-F1
#
_entry.id   AF-A0AAX4HSK8-F1
#
_cell.length_a   1.000
_cell.length_b   1.000
_cell.length_c   1.000
_cell.angle_alpha   90.00
_cell.angle_beta   90.00
_cell.angle_gamma   90.00
#
_symmetry.space_group_name_H-M   'P 1'
#
loop_
_entity.id
_entity.type
_entity.pdbx_description
1 polymer ?
#
loop_
_entity_poly.entity_id
_entity_poly.type
_entity_poly.pdbx_seq_one_letter_code
_entity_poly.pdbx_strand_id
1 'polypeptide(L)'
;MRVSLLFVLLLLGACGLTTTRPKTEMSLAQAAFMAAKEAGADIHASNLFRKAEDYYLKAKSAYRRKYFNKAQEYALLSKKYSEQAEYSAVRKKALEGNAE
;
A
#
# COMPACT_ATOMS: atom_id res chain seq x y z
N MET A 1 14.44 -16.72 -44.49
CA MET A 1 13.13 -16.72 -43.80
C MET A 1 13.15 -17.21 -42.34
N ARG A 2 13.92 -18.25 -41.96
CA ARG A 2 13.95 -18.76 -40.56
C ARG A 2 14.54 -17.79 -39.52
N VAL A 3 15.59 -17.03 -39.88
CA VAL A 3 16.25 -16.07 -38.97
C VAL A 3 15.37 -14.85 -38.67
N SER A 4 14.55 -14.42 -39.62
CA SER A 4 13.62 -13.29 -39.46
C SER A 4 12.52 -13.60 -38.43
N LEU A 5 12.02 -14.84 -38.40
CA LEU A 5 10.99 -15.27 -37.46
C LEU A 5 11.51 -15.33 -36.00
N LEU A 6 12.77 -15.73 -35.80
CA LEU A 6 13.42 -15.71 -34.49
C LEU A 6 13.62 -14.29 -33.96
N PHE A 7 13.94 -13.33 -34.83
CA PHE A 7 14.08 -11.92 -34.45
C PHE A 7 12.74 -11.30 -34.04
N VAL A 8 11.65 -11.66 -34.73
CA VAL A 8 10.28 -11.22 -34.39
C VAL A 8 9.84 -11.79 -33.05
N LEU A 9 10.13 -13.07 -32.75
CA LEU A 9 9.82 -13.67 -31.45
C LEU A 9 10.60 -13.01 -30.29
N LEU A 10 11.85 -12.59 -30.54
CA LEU A 10 12.68 -11.91 -29.54
C LEU A 10 12.19 -10.49 -29.22
N LEU A 11 11.69 -9.77 -30.22
CA LEU A 11 11.11 -8.43 -30.04
C LEU A 11 9.77 -8.45 -29.30
N LEU A 12 8.95 -9.50 -29.51
CA LEU A 12 7.68 -9.69 -28.80
C LEU A 12 7.87 -10.09 -27.32
N GLY A 13 9.01 -10.68 -26.96
CA GLY A 13 9.32 -11.08 -25.58
C GLY A 13 9.85 -9.95 -24.68
N ALA A 14 10.28 -8.81 -25.24
CA ALA A 14 10.98 -7.76 -24.49
C ALA A 14 10.06 -6.77 -23.74
N CYS A 15 8.75 -6.77 -24.00
CA CYS A 15 7.82 -5.75 -23.49
C CYS A 15 7.29 -6.01 -22.05
N GLY A 16 7.65 -7.13 -21.41
CA GLY A 16 7.04 -7.57 -20.14
C GLY A 16 7.75 -7.16 -18.84
N LEU A 17 8.92 -6.51 -18.91
CA LEU A 17 9.78 -6.27 -17.73
C LEU A 17 9.62 -4.88 -17.08
N THR A 18 8.65 -4.08 -17.50
CA THR A 18 8.48 -2.72 -16.96
C THR A 18 7.58 -2.71 -15.73
N THR A 19 8.13 -3.08 -14.57
CA THR A 19 7.48 -2.78 -13.29
C THR A 19 7.57 -1.28 -13.05
N THR A 20 6.49 -0.54 -13.29
CA THR A 20 6.49 0.92 -13.13
C THR A 20 6.62 1.30 -11.66
N ARG A 21 7.24 2.45 -11.40
CA ARG A 21 7.41 2.96 -10.03
C ARG A 21 6.02 3.34 -9.46
N PRO A 22 5.54 2.71 -8.36
CA PRO A 22 4.18 2.88 -7.86
C PRO A 22 4.05 4.15 -7.01
N LYS A 23 4.26 5.33 -7.63
CA LYS A 23 4.23 6.61 -6.90
C LYS A 23 2.85 6.89 -6.31
N THR A 24 1.80 6.59 -7.08
CA THR A 24 0.42 6.86 -6.72
C THR A 24 0.01 6.02 -5.51
N GLU A 25 0.27 4.72 -5.54
CA GLU A 25 -0.08 3.78 -4.47
C GLU A 25 0.68 4.09 -3.18
N MET A 26 1.97 4.45 -3.28
CA MET A 26 2.75 4.90 -2.12
C MET A 26 2.17 6.18 -1.51
N SER A 27 1.75 7.13 -2.34
CA SER A 27 1.12 8.38 -1.87
C SER A 27 -0.22 8.12 -1.19
N LEU A 28 -1.05 7.26 -1.76
CA LEU A 28 -2.35 6.88 -1.19
C LEU A 28 -2.18 6.14 0.14
N ALA A 29 -1.22 5.22 0.23
CA ALA A 29 -0.91 4.51 1.46
C ALA A 29 -0.43 5.47 2.57
N GLN A 30 0.40 6.46 2.22
CA GLN A 30 0.83 7.49 3.16
C GLN A 30 -0.34 8.34 3.64
N ALA A 31 -1.19 8.82 2.72
CA ALA A 31 -2.36 9.63 3.07
C ALA A 31 -3.30 8.86 4.01
N ALA A 32 -3.63 7.61 3.67
CA ALA A 32 -4.49 6.77 4.51
C ALA A 32 -3.87 6.50 5.89
N PHE A 33 -2.57 6.24 5.97
CA PHE A 33 -1.89 6.01 7.25
C PHE A 33 -1.92 7.26 8.15
N MET A 34 -1.72 8.44 7.58
CA MET A 34 -1.81 9.70 8.32
C MET A 34 -3.25 9.97 8.78
N ALA A 35 -4.25 9.75 7.93
CA ALA A 35 -5.66 9.87 8.29
C ALA A 35 -6.04 8.95 9.46
N ALA A 36 -5.61 7.67 9.40
CA ALA A 36 -5.82 6.74 10.50
C ALA A 36 -5.17 7.20 11.80
N LYS A 37 -3.96 7.78 11.73
CA LYS A 37 -3.27 8.34 12.90
C LYS A 37 -4.01 9.53 13.48
N GLU A 38 -4.45 10.47 12.64
CA GLU A 38 -5.22 11.65 13.04
C GLU A 38 -6.57 11.25 13.66
N ALA A 39 -7.20 10.19 13.16
CA ALA A 39 -8.39 9.59 13.76
C ALA A 39 -8.12 8.92 15.12
N GLY A 40 -6.88 8.85 15.61
CA GLY A 40 -6.52 8.22 16.89
C GLY A 40 -6.57 6.69 16.84
N ALA A 41 -6.30 6.10 15.67
CA ALA A 41 -6.34 4.65 15.50
C ALA A 41 -5.25 3.91 16.28
N ASP A 42 -4.17 4.57 16.68
CA ASP A 42 -3.15 4.06 17.59
C ASP A 42 -3.73 3.68 18.96
N ILE A 43 -4.73 4.40 19.44
CA ILE A 43 -5.41 4.15 20.72
C ILE A 43 -6.64 3.25 20.50
N HIS A 44 -7.56 3.68 19.63
CA HIS A 44 -8.87 3.04 19.52
C HIS A 44 -8.86 1.80 18.61
N ALA A 45 -7.89 1.66 17.70
CA ALA A 45 -7.79 0.56 16.74
C ALA A 45 -6.36 0.02 16.60
N SER A 46 -5.62 -0.04 17.72
CA SER A 46 -4.18 -0.32 17.78
C SER A 46 -3.73 -1.55 17.00
N ASN A 47 -4.52 -2.64 17.04
CA ASN A 47 -4.23 -3.88 16.32
C ASN A 47 -4.20 -3.69 14.79
N LEU A 48 -5.14 -2.92 14.23
CA LEU A 48 -5.19 -2.64 12.79
C LEU A 48 -4.15 -1.59 12.41
N PHE A 49 -4.00 -0.55 13.24
CA PHE A 49 -3.03 0.51 13.03
C PHE A 49 -1.59 -0.02 12.99
N ARG A 50 -1.23 -0.94 13.88
CA ARG A 50 0.11 -1.53 13.92
C ARG A 50 0.39 -2.43 12.72
N LYS A 51 -0.62 -3.16 12.23
CA LYS A 51 -0.52 -3.90 10.95
C LYS A 51 -0.31 -2.94 9.77
N ALA A 52 -1.04 -1.82 9.73
CA ALA A 52 -0.88 -0.81 8.71
C ALA A 52 0.54 -0.23 8.72
N GLU A 53 1.07 0.09 9.90
CA GLU A 53 2.43 0.59 10.09
C GLU A 53 3.49 -0.41 9.59
N ASP A 54 3.38 -1.68 9.96
CA ASP A 54 4.29 -2.73 9.51
C ASP A 54 4.36 -2.81 7.97
N TYR A 55 3.20 -2.80 7.31
CA TYR A 55 3.14 -2.81 5.84
C TYR A 55 3.64 -1.51 5.23
N TYR A 56 3.35 -0.35 5.84
CA TYR A 56 3.85 0.94 5.37
C TYR A 56 5.39 0.99 5.40
N LEU A 57 6.01 0.53 6.50
CA LEU A 57 7.45 0.45 6.65
C LEU A 57 8.08 -0.53 5.62
N LYS A 58 7.46 -1.69 5.42
CA LYS A 58 7.86 -2.65 4.38
C LYS A 58 7.75 -2.03 2.98
N ALA A 59 6.68 -1.31 2.68
CA ALA A 59 6.48 -0.62 1.40
C ALA A 59 7.59 0.42 1.15
N LYS A 60 7.89 1.27 2.15
CA LYS A 60 8.99 2.26 2.06
C LYS A 60 10.33 1.59 1.84
N SER A 61 10.62 0.51 2.58
CA SER A 61 11.86 -0.25 2.44
C SER A 61 12.00 -0.86 1.03
N ALA A 62 10.96 -1.53 0.53
CA ALA A 62 10.93 -2.12 -0.81
C ALA A 62 11.06 -1.05 -1.91
N TYR A 63 10.39 0.09 -1.75
CA TYR A 63 10.45 1.21 -2.70
C TYR A 63 11.88 1.79 -2.80
N ARG A 64 12.56 1.98 -1.67
CA ARG A 64 13.98 2.42 -1.66
C ARG A 64 14.91 1.43 -2.36
N ARG A 65 14.65 0.12 -2.19
CA ARG A 65 15.39 -0.97 -2.85
C ARG A 65 15.01 -1.19 -4.31
N LYS A 66 14.10 -0.37 -4.86
CA LYS A 66 13.56 -0.48 -6.23
C LYS A 66 12.80 -1.79 -6.52
N TYR A 67 12.31 -2.47 -5.48
CA TYR A 67 11.43 -3.63 -5.63
C TYR A 67 9.98 -3.16 -5.79
N PHE A 68 9.68 -2.59 -6.96
CA PHE A 68 8.44 -1.85 -7.19
C PHE A 68 7.18 -2.70 -7.07
N ASN A 69 7.18 -3.95 -7.55
CA ASN A 69 6.03 -4.86 -7.36
C ASN A 69 5.71 -5.10 -5.89
N LYS A 70 6.73 -5.43 -5.08
CA LYS A 70 6.56 -5.65 -3.63
C LYS A 70 6.17 -4.38 -2.91
N ALA A 71 6.73 -3.23 -3.32
CA ALA A 71 6.36 -1.94 -2.75
C ALA A 71 4.88 -1.63 -3.00
N GLN A 72 4.37 -1.89 -4.20
CA GLN A 72 2.96 -1.71 -4.54
C GLN A 72 2.07 -2.63 -3.72
N GLU A 73 2.41 -3.93 -3.62
CA GLU A 73 1.67 -4.90 -2.82
C GLU A 73 1.56 -4.48 -1.35
N TYR A 74 2.70 -4.11 -0.74
CA TYR A 74 2.71 -3.63 0.64
C TYR A 74 1.98 -2.30 0.81
N ALA A 75 2.05 -1.39 -0.17
CA ALA A 75 1.32 -0.12 -0.12
C ALA A 75 -0.21 -0.34 -0.15
N LEU A 76 -0.70 -1.26 -0.99
CA LEU A 76 -2.12 -1.62 -1.03
C LEU A 76 -2.59 -2.22 0.30
N LEU A 77 -1.80 -3.11 0.90
CA LEU A 77 -2.09 -3.69 2.21
C LEU A 77 -2.08 -2.61 3.31
N SER A 78 -1.06 -1.76 3.34
CA SER A 78 -0.97 -0.61 4.26
C SER A 78 -2.20 0.27 4.15
N LYS A 79 -2.60 0.64 2.93
CA LYS A 79 -3.78 1.48 2.68
C LYS A 79 -5.04 0.83 3.24
N LYS A 80 -5.28 -0.45 2.90
CA LYS A 80 -6.44 -1.21 3.35
C LYS A 80 -6.54 -1.27 4.88
N TYR A 81 -5.46 -1.60 5.57
CA TYR A 81 -5.48 -1.65 7.03
C TYR A 81 -5.60 -0.26 7.66
N SER A 82 -5.06 0.78 7.03
CA SER A 82 -5.22 2.16 7.50
C SER A 82 -6.68 2.61 7.41
N GLU A 83 -7.34 2.41 6.27
CA GLU A 83 -8.76 2.73 6.07
C GLU A 83 -9.65 1.99 7.09
N GLN A 84 -9.36 0.71 7.36
CA GLN A 84 -10.07 -0.07 8.38
C GLN A 84 -9.82 0.46 9.80
N ALA A 85 -8.58 0.85 10.10
CA ALA A 85 -8.20 1.38 11.40
C ALA A 85 -8.84 2.75 11.66
N GLU A 86 -8.84 3.63 10.67
CA GLU A 86 -9.51 4.93 10.68
C GLU A 86 -11.00 4.78 10.98
N TYR A 87 -11.70 3.96 10.18
CA TYR A 87 -13.13 3.70 10.38
C TYR A 87 -13.42 3.15 11.78
N SER A 88 -12.61 2.19 12.25
CA SER A 88 -12.78 1.59 13.57
C SER A 88 -12.56 2.59 14.69
N ALA A 89 -11.59 3.49 14.55
CA ALA A 89 -11.28 4.52 15.52
C ALA A 89 -12.39 5.56 15.60
N VAL A 90 -12.85 6.08 14.45
CA VAL A 90 -13.97 7.03 14.37
C VAL A 90 -15.24 6.42 14.95
N ARG A 91 -15.55 5.17 14.59
CA ARG A 91 -16.73 4.47 15.11
C ARG A 91 -16.68 4.31 16.63
N LYS A 92 -15.53 3.90 17.19
CA LYS A 92 -15.40 3.76 18.65
C LYS A 92 -15.52 5.09 19.37
N LYS A 93 -14.85 6.13 18.87
CA LYS A 93 -14.98 7.50 19.41
C LYS A 93 -16.43 7.98 19.42
N ALA A 94 -17.17 7.74 18.35
CA ALA A 94 -18.59 8.10 18.25
C ALA A 94 -19.49 7.31 19.22
N LEU A 95 -19.17 6.04 19.50
CA LEU A 95 -19.92 5.23 20.46
C LEU A 95 -19.58 5.58 21.91
N GLU A 96 -18.31 5.86 22.21
CA GLU A 96 -17.85 6.30 23.53
C GLU A 96 -18.38 7.70 23.87
N GLY A 97 -18.50 8.60 22.88
CA GLY A 97 -19.06 9.95 23.07
C GLY A 97 -20.59 10.05 23.12
N ASN A 98 -21.33 8.97 22.85
CA ASN A 98 -22.79 8.90 22.98
C ASN A 98 -23.25 8.26 24.30
N ALA A 99 -22.33 8.01 25.23
CA ALA A 99 -22.61 7.41 26.55
C ALA A 99 -22.80 8.44 27.67
N GLU A 100 -23.08 9.71 27.31
CA GLU A 100 -23.51 10.78 28.22
C GLU A 100 -25.00 11.10 28.04
#